data_AF-A0A8S1AW34-F1
#
_entry.id   AF-A0A8S1AW34-F1
#
_cell.length_a   1.000
_cell.length_b   1.000
_cell.length_c   1.000
_cell.angle_alpha   90.00
_cell.angle_beta   90.00
_cell.angle_gamma   90.00
#
_symmetry.space_group_name_H-M   'P 1'
#
loop_
_entity.id
_entity.type
_entity.pdbx_description
1 polymer ?
#
loop_
_entity_poly.entity_id
_entity_poly.type
_entity_poly.pdbx_seq_one_letter_code
_entity_poly.pdbx_strand_id
1 'polypeptide(L)'
;MANALLNMSVEHNVSITQKYLDHSHTQMECDSVHATIERKLKNREIHVPSDFISVTKEARKKPTPYEAIHVDHSFVKDYSDKSTWRYSSIRPGRKDGDPVVVDIRALSYNPAGTIAYKINFDDDWTDLPIRPKTLRSINYSNLHSAPIPIASTKFNHLQQLKDVLPRDCHLFYDNLPHV
;
A
#
# COMPACT_ATOMS: atom_id res chain seq x y z
N MET A 1 5.51 -0.88 -7.82
CA MET A 1 4.10 -0.44 -7.73
C MET A 1 3.52 -0.02 -9.08
N ALA A 2 4.16 0.86 -9.87
CA ALA A 2 3.63 1.29 -11.18
C ALA A 2 3.24 0.15 -12.14
N ASN A 3 4.07 -0.90 -12.26
CA ASN A 3 3.71 -2.09 -13.06
C ASN A 3 2.47 -2.83 -12.55
N ALA A 4 2.24 -2.89 -11.24
CA ALA A 4 1.06 -3.55 -10.68
C ALA A 4 -0.23 -2.81 -11.02
N LEU A 5 -0.21 -1.47 -10.92
CA LEU A 5 -1.33 -0.62 -11.34
C LEU A 5 -1.58 -0.75 -12.86
N LEU A 6 -0.54 -0.80 -13.67
CA LEU A 6 -0.68 -1.03 -15.11
C LEU A 6 -1.29 -2.40 -15.42
N ASN A 7 -0.86 -3.45 -14.73
CA ASN A 7 -1.38 -4.79 -14.95
C ASN A 7 -2.85 -4.89 -14.54
N MET A 8 -3.24 -4.27 -13.42
CA MET A 8 -4.63 -4.14 -13.00
C MET A 8 -5.47 -3.38 -14.05
N SER A 9 -4.93 -2.29 -14.61
CA SER A 9 -5.56 -1.50 -15.67
C SER A 9 -5.83 -2.33 -16.93
N VAL A 10 -4.86 -3.14 -17.35
CA VAL A 10 -4.98 -4.05 -18.50
C VAL A 10 -5.97 -5.18 -18.23
N GLU A 11 -5.91 -5.80 -17.05
CA GLU A 11 -6.74 -6.96 -16.69
C GLU A 11 -8.22 -6.60 -16.57
N HIS A 12 -8.53 -5.48 -15.91
CA HIS A 12 -9.90 -5.04 -15.71
C HIS A 12 -10.40 -4.07 -16.79
N ASN A 13 -9.56 -3.75 -17.78
CA ASN A 13 -9.85 -2.78 -18.84
C ASN A 13 -10.31 -1.41 -18.29
N VAL A 14 -9.59 -0.89 -17.28
CA VAL A 14 -9.88 0.39 -16.63
C VAL A 14 -8.67 1.32 -16.67
N SER A 15 -8.87 2.61 -16.92
CA SER A 15 -7.78 3.59 -16.82
C SER A 15 -7.60 4.01 -15.37
N ILE A 16 -6.36 3.99 -14.87
CA ILE A 16 -6.03 4.41 -13.51
C ILE A 16 -5.19 5.68 -13.59
N THR A 17 -5.51 6.69 -12.79
CA THR A 17 -4.72 7.91 -12.70
C THR A 17 -4.18 8.08 -11.29
N GLN A 18 -2.87 8.19 -11.17
CA GLN A 18 -2.18 8.53 -9.93
C GLN A 18 -1.78 10.01 -10.01
N LYS A 19 -2.46 10.86 -9.24
CA LYS A 19 -2.25 12.32 -9.20
C LYS A 19 -1.42 12.72 -7.97
N TYR A 20 -1.01 14.00 -7.95
CA TYR A 20 -0.39 14.67 -6.79
C TYR A 20 0.90 14.02 -6.30
N LEU A 21 1.77 13.67 -7.25
CA LEU A 21 3.12 13.17 -6.97
C LEU A 21 4.09 14.35 -6.71
N ASP A 22 3.71 15.26 -5.82
CA ASP A 22 4.56 16.40 -5.44
C ASP A 22 5.32 16.11 -4.15
N HIS A 23 6.51 16.69 -4.02
CA HIS A 23 7.28 16.61 -2.80
C HIS A 23 6.56 17.41 -1.70
N SER A 24 6.32 16.79 -0.54
CA SER A 24 5.71 17.39 0.66
C SER A 24 4.20 17.70 0.66
N HIS A 25 3.46 17.48 -0.44
CA HIS A 25 2.01 17.78 -0.54
C HIS A 25 1.14 16.56 -0.84
N THR A 26 1.49 15.41 -0.27
CA THR A 26 0.70 14.18 -0.39
C THR A 26 -0.50 14.19 0.55
N GLN A 27 -1.34 15.24 0.53
CA GLN A 27 -2.62 15.19 1.21
C GLN A 27 -3.53 14.26 0.40
N MET A 28 -3.64 13.00 0.82
CA MET A 28 -4.51 12.04 0.14
C MET A 28 -5.91 12.10 0.73
N GLU A 29 -6.94 11.76 -0.06
CA GLU A 29 -8.32 11.64 0.46
C GLU A 29 -8.41 10.72 1.69
N CYS A 30 -7.48 9.76 1.78
CA CYS A 30 -7.28 8.86 2.91
C CYS A 30 -6.94 9.55 4.24
N ASP A 31 -6.40 10.78 4.23
CA ASP A 31 -6.03 11.50 5.46
C ASP A 31 -7.27 11.85 6.29
N SER A 32 -8.41 12.08 5.63
CA SER A 32 -9.69 12.31 6.31
C SER A 32 -10.17 11.07 7.08
N VAL A 33 -9.93 9.88 6.51
CA VAL A 33 -10.22 8.58 7.14
C VAL A 33 -9.29 8.39 8.33
N HIS A 34 -7.98 8.60 8.12
CA HIS A 34 -6.96 8.48 9.16
C HIS A 34 -7.26 9.39 10.36
N ALA A 35 -7.50 10.69 10.12
CA ALA A 35 -7.84 11.65 11.16
C ALA A 35 -9.11 11.25 11.94
N THR A 36 -10.07 10.61 11.29
CA THR A 36 -11.31 10.14 11.94
C THR A 36 -11.03 8.93 12.84
N ILE A 37 -10.22 7.98 12.38
CA ILE A 37 -9.81 6.80 13.17
C ILE A 37 -8.97 7.26 14.36
N GLU A 38 -7.99 8.13 14.17
CA GLU A 38 -7.14 8.66 15.25
C GLU A 38 -7.96 9.35 16.34
N ARG A 39 -8.95 10.17 15.97
CA ARG A 39 -9.85 10.81 16.94
C ARG A 39 -10.61 9.77 17.78
N LYS A 40 -10.99 8.64 17.18
CA LYS A 40 -11.69 7.55 17.87
C LYS A 40 -10.76 6.67 18.70
N LEU A 41 -9.50 6.57 18.30
CA LEU A 41 -8.44 5.84 18.99
C LEU A 41 -7.97 6.55 20.26
N LYS A 42 -8.03 7.89 20.30
CA LYS A 42 -7.66 8.67 21.50
C LYS A 42 -8.41 8.18 22.74
N ASN A 43 -7.65 7.93 23.81
CA ASN A 43 -8.15 7.46 25.10
C ASN A 43 -8.88 6.11 25.05
N ARG A 44 -8.61 5.26 24.05
CA ARG A 44 -9.00 3.86 24.07
C ARG A 44 -7.82 2.98 24.45
N GLU A 45 -8.12 1.97 25.25
CA GLU A 45 -7.20 0.85 25.45
C GLU A 45 -7.24 -0.06 24.23
N ILE A 46 -6.06 -0.47 23.79
CA ILE A 46 -5.86 -1.40 22.69
C ILE A 46 -4.96 -2.50 23.20
N HIS A 47 -5.50 -3.71 23.28
CA HIS A 47 -4.82 -4.85 23.88
C HIS A 47 -4.30 -5.81 22.81
N VAL A 48 -5.00 -5.93 21.68
CA VAL A 48 -4.61 -6.77 20.54
C VAL A 48 -4.87 -6.09 19.20
N PRO A 49 -4.17 -6.49 18.11
CA PRO A 49 -4.38 -5.89 16.80
C PRO A 49 -5.82 -5.93 16.28
N SER A 50 -6.61 -6.94 16.66
CA SER A 50 -8.02 -7.04 16.28
C SER A 50 -8.88 -5.90 16.83
N ASP A 51 -8.48 -5.25 17.94
CA ASP A 51 -9.22 -4.12 18.51
C ASP A 51 -9.22 -2.92 17.57
N PHE A 52 -8.15 -2.74 16.78
CA PHE A 52 -8.08 -1.69 15.76
C PHE A 52 -9.16 -1.86 14.69
N ILE A 53 -9.61 -3.09 14.41
CA ILE A 53 -10.69 -3.33 13.44
C ILE A 53 -12.00 -2.76 13.97
N SER A 54 -12.30 -3.04 15.24
CA SER A 54 -13.49 -2.52 15.91
C SER A 54 -13.47 -1.00 15.96
N VAL A 55 -12.34 -0.41 16.38
CA VAL A 55 -12.16 1.05 16.41
C VAL A 55 -12.32 1.66 15.01
N THR A 56 -11.75 1.04 13.99
CA THR A 56 -11.85 1.51 12.61
C THR A 56 -13.30 1.52 12.12
N LYS A 57 -14.05 0.43 12.34
CA LYS A 57 -15.48 0.36 11.99
C LYS A 57 -16.29 1.44 12.71
N GLU A 58 -16.02 1.67 13.98
CA GLU A 58 -16.71 2.66 14.80
C GLU A 58 -16.33 4.13 14.51
N ALA A 59 -15.20 4.37 13.84
CA ALA A 59 -14.65 5.70 13.64
C ALA A 59 -15.60 6.61 12.83
N ARG A 60 -16.31 6.05 11.85
CA ARG A 60 -17.33 6.76 11.07
C ARG A 60 -18.71 6.19 11.34
N LYS A 61 -19.67 7.05 11.72
CA LYS A 61 -21.08 6.63 11.89
C LYS A 61 -21.97 6.96 10.69
N LYS A 62 -21.71 8.09 10.03
CA LYS A 62 -22.45 8.56 8.84
C LYS A 62 -21.48 8.78 7.67
N PRO A 63 -21.85 8.46 6.42
CA PRO A 63 -23.11 7.82 6.01
C PRO A 63 -23.23 6.36 6.47
N THR A 64 -22.11 5.64 6.57
CA THR A 64 -22.03 4.26 7.09
C THR A 64 -20.68 4.02 7.77
N PRO A 65 -20.55 3.00 8.64
CA PRO A 65 -19.26 2.50 9.14
C PRO A 65 -18.19 2.30 8.06
N TYR A 66 -16.92 2.38 8.44
CA TYR A 66 -15.85 1.94 7.55
C TYR A 66 -15.85 0.42 7.44
N GLU A 67 -15.50 -0.09 6.26
CA GLU A 67 -15.12 -1.48 6.12
C GLU A 67 -13.69 -1.66 6.62
N ALA A 68 -13.49 -2.65 7.50
CA ALA A 68 -12.16 -3.00 8.02
C ALA A 68 -11.95 -4.49 7.84
N ILE A 69 -10.92 -4.84 7.08
CA ILE A 69 -10.57 -6.20 6.68
C ILE A 69 -9.32 -6.61 7.46
N HIS A 70 -9.38 -7.77 8.11
CA HIS A 70 -8.19 -8.36 8.72
C HIS A 70 -7.30 -8.94 7.63
N VAL A 71 -6.09 -8.44 7.50
CA VAL A 71 -5.10 -8.90 6.51
C VAL A 71 -4.04 -9.74 7.20
N ASP A 72 -3.52 -10.74 6.49
CA ASP A 72 -2.40 -11.56 6.95
C ASP A 72 -1.29 -11.59 5.90
N HIS A 73 -0.26 -12.42 6.14
CA HIS A 73 0.88 -12.56 5.24
C HIS A 73 0.48 -12.98 3.81
N SER A 74 -0.68 -13.62 3.62
CA SER A 74 -1.17 -14.07 2.30
C SER A 74 -1.75 -12.92 1.46
N PHE A 75 -2.12 -11.81 2.10
CA PHE A 75 -2.60 -10.60 1.41
C PHE A 75 -1.46 -9.85 0.72
N VAL A 76 -0.25 -9.88 1.30
CA VAL A 76 0.89 -9.10 0.80
C VAL A 76 1.53 -9.79 -0.40
N LYS A 77 1.46 -9.14 -1.56
CA LYS A 77 2.00 -9.65 -2.83
C LYS A 77 3.40 -9.13 -3.12
N ASP A 78 4.22 -9.95 -3.79
CA ASP A 78 5.53 -9.56 -4.27
C ASP A 78 5.43 -8.86 -5.63
N TYR A 79 5.70 -7.56 -5.64
CA TYR A 79 5.76 -6.75 -6.87
C TYR A 79 7.19 -6.52 -7.37
N SER A 80 8.19 -7.12 -6.72
CA SER A 80 9.61 -6.95 -7.05
C SER A 80 10.07 -7.88 -8.19
N ASP A 81 9.32 -8.94 -8.49
CA ASP A 81 9.64 -9.86 -9.58
C ASP A 81 9.59 -9.14 -10.94
N LYS A 82 10.78 -8.99 -11.55
CA LYS A 82 10.97 -8.35 -12.87
C LYS A 82 10.28 -9.09 -14.01
N SER A 83 9.93 -10.37 -13.84
CA SER A 83 9.16 -11.13 -14.84
C SER A 83 7.76 -10.52 -15.04
N THR A 84 7.24 -9.85 -14.01
CA THR A 84 5.92 -9.20 -14.00
C THR A 84 5.93 -7.75 -14.49
N TRP A 85 7.12 -7.21 -14.83
CA TRP A 85 7.29 -5.80 -15.17
C TRP A 85 7.16 -5.55 -16.68
N ARG A 86 6.18 -4.73 -17.06
CA ARG A 86 6.04 -4.19 -18.43
C ARG A 86 7.05 -3.08 -18.70
N TYR A 87 7.27 -2.21 -17.72
CA TYR A 87 8.24 -1.13 -17.74
C TYR A 87 9.37 -1.40 -16.74
N SER A 88 10.63 -1.21 -17.16
CA SER A 88 11.79 -1.31 -16.26
C SER A 88 11.98 -0.06 -15.38
N SER A 89 11.41 1.08 -15.79
CA SER A 89 11.51 2.35 -15.10
C SER A 89 10.32 3.24 -15.48
N ILE A 90 9.96 4.16 -14.58
CA ILE A 90 9.01 5.25 -14.84
C ILE A 90 9.72 6.59 -15.11
N ARG A 91 11.05 6.60 -15.21
CA ARG A 91 11.83 7.80 -15.47
C ARG A 91 11.50 8.37 -16.86
N PRO A 92 11.07 9.64 -16.97
CA PRO A 92 10.80 10.26 -18.26
C PRO A 92 12.08 10.51 -19.06
N GLY A 93 13.08 11.09 -18.41
CA GLY A 93 14.35 11.50 -19.03
C GLY A 93 15.36 10.38 -19.24
N ARG A 94 16.24 10.54 -20.24
CA ARG A 94 17.34 9.60 -20.54
C ARG A 94 18.72 10.23 -20.40
N LYS A 95 18.83 11.55 -20.58
CA LYS A 95 20.09 12.31 -20.50
C LYS A 95 20.19 13.05 -19.17
N ASP A 96 21.40 13.53 -18.91
CA ASP A 96 21.62 14.46 -17.81
C ASP A 96 20.91 15.78 -18.10
N GLY A 97 20.24 16.34 -17.09
CA GLY A 97 19.35 17.48 -17.23
C GLY A 97 17.91 17.17 -17.70
N ASP A 98 17.61 15.93 -18.12
CA ASP A 98 16.23 15.54 -18.41
C ASP A 98 15.42 15.29 -17.12
N PRO A 99 14.08 15.45 -17.15
CA PRO A 99 13.20 15.17 -16.01
C PRO A 99 13.38 13.76 -15.45
N VAL A 100 13.47 13.67 -14.13
CA VAL A 100 13.62 12.42 -13.38
C VAL A 100 12.32 12.02 -12.69
N VAL A 101 12.33 10.89 -11.99
CA VAL A 101 11.12 10.33 -11.35
C VAL A 101 10.47 11.31 -10.35
N VAL A 102 11.27 12.15 -9.69
CA VAL A 102 10.78 13.12 -8.70
C VAL A 102 10.10 14.35 -9.33
N ASP A 103 10.28 14.56 -10.64
CA ASP A 103 9.65 15.65 -11.37
C ASP A 103 8.26 15.28 -11.89
N ILE A 104 7.88 14.00 -11.81
CA ILE A 104 6.57 13.52 -12.24
C ILE A 104 5.51 14.06 -11.28
N ARG A 105 4.44 14.66 -11.80
CA ARG A 105 3.29 15.13 -11.01
C ARG A 105 2.08 14.23 -11.11
N ALA A 106 1.95 13.50 -12.22
CA ALA A 106 0.90 12.50 -12.38
C ALA A 106 1.33 11.37 -13.33
N LEU A 107 0.77 10.18 -13.11
CA LEU A 107 0.88 9.01 -13.99
C LEU A 107 -0.52 8.54 -14.41
N SER A 108 -0.68 8.18 -15.68
CA SER A 108 -1.87 7.54 -16.22
C SER A 108 -1.49 6.14 -16.71
N TYR A 109 -2.23 5.14 -16.25
CA TYR A 109 -2.08 3.75 -16.63
C TYR A 109 -3.22 3.39 -17.58
N ASN A 110 -2.89 3.06 -18.82
CA ASN A 110 -3.86 2.78 -19.87
C ASN A 110 -4.09 1.27 -20.03
N PRO A 111 -5.34 0.82 -20.29
CA PRO A 111 -5.64 -0.58 -20.56
C PRO A 111 -4.88 -1.20 -21.74
N ALA A 112 -4.36 -0.36 -22.65
CA ALA A 112 -3.50 -0.79 -23.75
C ALA A 112 -2.09 -1.24 -23.29
N GLY A 113 -1.77 -1.12 -22.00
CA GLY A 113 -0.47 -1.50 -21.44
C GLY A 113 0.60 -0.42 -21.56
N THR A 114 0.20 0.84 -21.73
CA THR A 114 1.09 2.01 -21.76
C THR A 114 0.93 2.88 -20.51
N ILE A 115 1.99 3.60 -20.16
CA ILE A 115 1.98 4.60 -19.10
C ILE A 115 2.26 5.96 -19.72
N ALA A 116 1.42 6.93 -19.40
CA ALA A 116 1.66 8.34 -19.69
C ALA A 116 1.95 9.12 -18.40
N TYR A 117 2.65 10.24 -18.51
CA TYR A 117 3.04 11.08 -17.39
C TYR A 117 2.78 12.56 -17.67
N LYS A 118 2.79 13.34 -16.59
CA LYS A 118 2.82 14.81 -16.61
C LYS A 118 3.93 15.33 -15.71
N ILE A 119 4.59 16.42 -16.11
CA ILE A 119 5.61 17.11 -15.30
C ILE A 119 4.98 18.33 -14.60
N ASN A 120 4.02 18.99 -15.23
CA ASN A 120 3.16 19.98 -14.58
C ASN A 120 1.69 19.51 -14.61
N PHE A 121 0.88 19.98 -13.68
CA PHE A 121 -0.53 19.55 -13.59
C PHE A 121 -1.34 19.94 -14.84
N ASP A 122 -1.00 21.08 -15.43
CA ASP A 122 -1.66 21.66 -16.61
C ASP A 122 -1.15 21.08 -17.94
N ASP A 123 -0.06 20.31 -17.93
CA ASP A 123 0.49 19.70 -19.16
C ASP A 123 -0.48 18.68 -19.75
N ASP A 124 -0.41 18.46 -21.06
CA ASP A 124 -1.04 17.29 -21.69
C ASP A 124 -0.30 15.99 -21.32
N TRP A 125 -1.02 14.88 -21.39
CA TRP A 125 -0.43 13.56 -21.13
C TRP A 125 0.60 13.20 -22.20
N THR A 126 1.80 12.83 -21.77
CA THR A 126 2.88 12.36 -22.66
C THR A 126 3.20 10.91 -22.35
N ASP A 127 3.30 10.05 -23.37
CA ASP A 127 3.68 8.65 -23.19
C ASP A 127 5.11 8.52 -22.66
N LEU A 128 5.34 7.57 -21.74
CA LEU A 128 6.69 7.26 -21.29
C LEU A 128 7.55 6.83 -22.49
N PRO A 129 8.77 7.38 -22.64
CA PRO A 129 9.65 7.09 -23.77
C PRO A 129 10.37 5.75 -23.57
N ILE A 130 9.67 4.72 -23.15
CA ILE A 130 10.15 3.35 -22.97
C ILE A 130 9.12 2.42 -23.60
N ARG A 131 9.58 1.49 -24.44
CA ARG A 131 8.68 0.50 -25.03
C ARG A 131 8.28 -0.54 -23.96
N PRO A 132 6.98 -0.74 -23.69
CA PRO A 132 6.54 -1.76 -22.74
C PRO A 132 6.80 -3.17 -23.27
N LYS A 133 7.11 -4.10 -22.38
CA LYS A 133 7.08 -5.53 -22.68
C LYS A 133 5.63 -6.00 -22.77
N THR A 134 5.38 -6.87 -23.74
CA THR A 134 4.10 -7.60 -23.81
C THR A 134 4.15 -8.76 -22.81
N LEU A 135 3.30 -8.70 -21.80
CA LEU A 135 3.11 -9.77 -20.82
C LEU A 135 1.70 -10.34 -20.94
N ARG A 136 1.59 -11.66 -20.73
CA ARG A 136 0.30 -12.36 -20.57
C ARG A 136 -0.32 -12.01 -19.19
N SER A 137 -1.42 -12.66 -18.83
CA SER A 137 -1.96 -12.56 -17.46
C SER A 137 -0.86 -12.85 -16.43
N ILE A 138 -0.75 -11.99 -15.42
CA ILE A 138 0.29 -12.01 -14.39
C ILE A 138 -0.37 -12.43 -13.09
N ASN A 139 0.18 -13.45 -12.45
CA ASN A 139 -0.19 -13.83 -11.10
C ASN A 139 0.95 -13.42 -10.15
N TYR A 140 0.64 -12.57 -9.18
CA TYR A 140 1.60 -12.18 -8.16
C TYR A 140 1.66 -13.22 -7.04
N SER A 141 2.87 -13.72 -6.81
CA SER A 141 3.18 -14.55 -5.64
C SER A 141 3.06 -13.75 -4.35
N ASN A 142 2.91 -14.44 -3.22
CA ASN A 142 2.92 -13.78 -1.92
C ASN A 142 4.36 -13.36 -1.59
N LEU A 143 4.52 -12.15 -1.03
CA LEU A 143 5.82 -11.67 -0.56
C LEU A 143 6.36 -12.53 0.58
N HIS A 144 5.45 -13.07 1.39
CA HIS A 144 5.77 -13.92 2.51
C HIS A 144 5.06 -15.26 2.36
N SER A 145 5.77 -16.35 2.60
CA SER A 145 5.22 -17.72 2.58
C SER A 145 4.54 -18.10 3.89
N ALA A 146 4.84 -17.38 4.98
CA ALA A 146 4.34 -17.60 6.33
C ALA A 146 4.33 -16.28 7.11
N PRO A 147 3.70 -16.22 8.29
CA PRO A 147 3.81 -15.08 9.20
C PRO A 147 5.28 -14.75 9.52
N ILE A 148 5.61 -13.46 9.52
CA ILE A 148 6.98 -13.00 9.80
C ILE A 148 7.26 -13.16 11.30
N PRO A 149 8.26 -13.96 11.70
CA PRO A 149 8.60 -14.09 13.11
C PRO A 149 9.21 -12.79 13.64
N ILE A 150 8.89 -12.44 14.88
CA ILE A 150 9.52 -11.33 15.58
C ILE A 150 10.83 -11.78 16.24
N ALA A 151 11.73 -10.84 16.51
CA ALA A 151 12.93 -11.15 17.27
C ALA A 151 12.58 -11.66 18.68
N SER A 152 13.32 -12.66 19.17
CA SER A 152 13.17 -13.23 20.51
C SER A 152 13.19 -12.18 21.62
N THR A 153 14.02 -11.13 21.48
CA THR A 153 14.04 -10.00 22.41
C THR A 153 12.71 -9.25 22.45
N LYS A 154 12.13 -8.97 21.29
CA LYS A 154 10.81 -8.33 21.17
C LYS A 154 9.72 -9.23 21.75
N PHE A 155 9.77 -10.54 21.47
CA PHE A 155 8.85 -11.50 22.07
C PHE A 155 8.89 -11.45 23.60
N ASN A 156 10.08 -11.53 24.20
CA ASN A 156 10.25 -11.49 25.65
C ASN A 156 9.72 -10.18 26.26
N HIS A 157 9.97 -9.03 25.62
CA HIS A 157 9.40 -7.75 26.08
C HIS A 157 7.87 -7.73 26.01
N LEU A 158 7.26 -8.31 24.97
CA LEU A 158 5.81 -8.43 24.87
C LEU A 158 5.24 -9.36 25.95
N GLN A 159 5.96 -10.41 26.36
CA GLN A 159 5.54 -11.27 27.47
C GLN A 159 5.46 -10.50 28.79
N GLN A 160 6.35 -9.53 29.03
CA GLN A 160 6.33 -8.69 30.23
C GLN A 160 5.10 -7.76 30.28
N LEU A 161 4.57 -7.36 29.12
CA LEU A 161 3.36 -6.51 29.06
C LEU A 161 2.12 -7.26 29.56
N LYS A 162 2.11 -8.59 29.56
CA LYS A 162 0.95 -9.39 29.98
C LYS A 162 0.50 -9.08 31.41
N ASP A 163 1.39 -8.64 32.29
CA ASP A 163 1.07 -8.29 33.68
C ASP A 163 0.09 -7.11 33.79
N VAL A 164 0.04 -6.24 32.77
CA VAL A 164 -0.88 -5.08 32.71
C VAL A 164 -2.01 -5.27 31.70
N LEU A 165 -2.05 -6.41 31.00
CA LEU A 165 -3.05 -6.73 29.99
C LEU A 165 -4.10 -7.70 30.54
N PRO A 166 -5.36 -7.60 30.07
CA PRO A 166 -6.40 -8.58 30.33
C PRO A 166 -5.97 -10.02 29.97
N ARG A 167 -6.32 -11.00 30.83
CA ARG A 167 -5.88 -12.40 30.70
C ARG A 167 -6.39 -13.09 29.43
N ASP A 168 -7.56 -12.69 28.94
CA ASP A 168 -8.15 -13.19 27.70
C ASP A 168 -7.29 -12.86 26.46
N CYS A 169 -6.48 -11.80 26.53
CA CYS A 169 -5.57 -11.41 25.46
C CYS A 169 -4.23 -12.17 25.48
N HIS A 170 -3.88 -12.87 26.57
CA HIS A 170 -2.55 -13.46 26.74
C HIS A 170 -2.24 -14.52 25.68
N LEU A 171 -3.24 -15.32 25.29
CA LEU A 171 -3.09 -16.37 24.28
C LEU A 171 -2.59 -15.82 22.94
N PHE A 172 -2.96 -14.59 22.57
CA PHE A 172 -2.45 -13.95 21.36
C PHE A 172 -0.93 -13.76 21.44
N TYR A 173 -0.44 -13.22 22.57
CA TYR A 173 0.98 -12.96 22.79
C TYR A 173 1.81 -14.24 22.93
N ASP A 174 1.26 -15.28 23.56
CA ASP A 174 1.92 -16.57 23.73
C ASP A 174 2.19 -17.28 22.40
N ASN A 175 1.33 -17.05 21.40
CA ASN A 175 1.40 -17.70 20.09
C ASN A 175 2.12 -16.86 19.01
N LEU A 176 2.75 -15.74 19.37
CA LEU A 176 3.49 -14.93 18.40
C LEU A 176 4.71 -15.71 17.86
N PRO A 177 4.86 -15.86 16.53
CA PRO A 177 6.01 -16.54 15.95
C PRO A 177 7.28 -15.74 16.24
N HIS A 178 8.36 -16.39 16.66
CA HIS A 178 9.60 -15.73 17.05
C HIS A 178 10.84 -16.58 16.74
N VAL A 179 11.97 -15.90 16.49
CA VAL A 179 13.28 -16.50 16.19
C VAL A 179 14.43 -15.72 16.81
#